data_AF-L7JU64-F1
#
_entry.id   AF-L7JU64-F1
#
_cell.length_a   1.000
_cell.length_b   1.000
_cell.length_c   1.000
_cell.angle_alpha   90.00
_cell.angle_beta   90.00
_cell.angle_gamma   90.00
#
_symmetry.space_group_name_H-M   'P 1'
#
loop_
_entity.id
_entity.type
_entity.pdbx_description
1 polymer ?
#
loop_
_entity_poly.entity_id
_entity_poly.type
_entity_poly.pdbx_seq_one_letter_code
_entity_poly.pdbx_strand_id
1 'polypeptide(L)'
;MAQPLNLWMPLEITEVLNFVPMEEFLTNFSLQVDKQLCNNIFVRPPEKIPEIKDFTANNTVIKIINNAILKLLVSDSQNILSLGYARSVNDSSNNSLVCWHLNYATNVFKTKKWCELLRVLGDTLSMFLLTECGIIEKINDKYVLLAGNVKIFARMRIVQMNS
;
A
#
# COMPACT_ATOMS: atom_id res chain seq x y z
N MET A 1 28.67 26.12 -16.29
CA MET A 1 27.97 25.88 -15.01
C MET A 1 27.03 24.71 -15.24
N ALA A 2 27.34 23.53 -14.69
CA ALA A 2 26.52 22.34 -14.86
C ALA A 2 25.38 22.36 -13.82
N GLN A 3 24.13 22.23 -14.28
CA GLN A 3 22.99 22.02 -13.39
C GLN A 3 23.11 20.65 -12.72
N PRO A 4 22.71 20.50 -11.44
CA PRO A 4 22.78 19.22 -10.76
C PRO A 4 21.76 18.25 -11.37
N LEU A 5 22.23 17.06 -11.77
CA LEU A 5 21.36 15.91 -12.00
C LEU A 5 20.71 15.55 -10.65
N ASN A 6 19.53 16.11 -10.40
CA ASN A 6 18.61 15.50 -9.44
C ASN A 6 18.23 14.17 -10.04
N LEU A 7 18.78 13.04 -9.58
CA LEU A 7 18.41 11.72 -10.09
C LEU A 7 17.02 11.34 -9.54
N TRP A 8 16.07 11.56 -10.42
CA TRP A 8 14.64 11.23 -10.41
C TRP A 8 14.40 9.77 -10.02
N MET A 9 13.19 9.47 -9.53
CA MET A 9 12.68 8.11 -9.35
C MET A 9 13.09 7.19 -10.53
N PRO A 10 13.37 5.88 -10.33
CA PRO A 10 13.54 4.99 -11.46
C PRO A 10 12.29 5.09 -12.33
N LEU A 11 12.43 5.59 -13.57
CA LEU A 11 11.37 5.68 -14.58
C LEU A 11 10.54 4.38 -14.65
N GLU A 12 11.20 3.26 -14.39
CA GLU A 12 10.64 1.92 -14.29
C GLU A 12 9.45 1.80 -13.32
N ILE A 13 9.47 2.48 -12.16
CA ILE A 13 8.39 2.37 -11.16
C ILE A 13 7.14 3.12 -11.62
N THR A 14 7.30 4.30 -12.20
CA THR A 14 6.17 5.12 -12.65
C THR A 14 5.64 4.70 -14.00
N GLU A 15 6.52 4.50 -14.98
CA GLU A 15 6.13 4.32 -16.37
C GLU A 15 5.89 2.85 -16.74
N VAL A 16 6.68 1.91 -16.18
CA VAL A 16 6.55 0.48 -16.51
C VAL A 16 5.57 -0.22 -15.57
N LEU A 17 5.53 0.20 -14.31
CA LEU A 17 4.71 -0.44 -13.28
C LEU A 17 3.43 0.32 -12.94
N ASN A 18 3.20 1.50 -13.53
CA ASN A 18 2.02 2.34 -13.34
C ASN A 18 1.78 2.76 -11.87
N PHE A 19 2.86 3.02 -11.12
CA PHE A 19 2.73 3.67 -9.82
C PHE A 19 2.72 5.19 -10.00
N VAL A 20 1.90 5.87 -9.21
CA VAL A 20 1.87 7.34 -9.12
C VAL A 20 2.22 7.77 -7.70
N PRO A 21 2.75 8.99 -7.48
CA PRO A 21 2.93 9.53 -6.13
C PRO A 21 1.63 9.51 -5.33
N MET A 22 1.70 9.22 -4.02
CA MET A 22 0.52 9.20 -3.14
C MET A 22 -0.26 10.51 -3.20
N GLU A 23 0.42 11.67 -3.25
CA GLU A 23 -0.24 12.97 -3.39
C GLU A 23 -1.14 13.05 -4.62
N GLU A 24 -0.65 12.56 -5.76
CA GLU A 24 -1.40 12.53 -7.02
C GLU A 24 -2.58 11.56 -6.93
N PHE A 25 -2.37 10.37 -6.37
CA PHE A 25 -3.44 9.41 -6.14
C PHE A 25 -4.58 9.98 -5.28
N LEU A 26 -4.26 10.76 -4.25
CA LEU A 26 -5.26 11.35 -3.35
C LEU A 26 -6.08 12.48 -3.98
N THR A 27 -5.62 13.06 -5.10
CA THR A 27 -6.41 14.05 -5.86
C THR A 27 -7.70 13.44 -6.43
N ASN A 28 -7.73 12.13 -6.70
CA ASN A 28 -8.93 11.42 -7.14
C ASN A 28 -10.07 11.46 -6.11
N PHE A 29 -9.76 11.77 -4.85
CA PHE A 29 -10.70 11.83 -3.73
C PHE A 29 -10.91 13.26 -3.21
N SER A 30 -10.35 14.27 -3.91
CA SER A 30 -10.33 15.67 -3.46
C SER A 30 -9.74 15.86 -2.05
N LEU A 31 -8.85 14.95 -1.62
CA LEU A 31 -8.19 15.00 -0.33
C LEU A 31 -6.84 15.71 -0.44
N GLN A 32 -6.65 16.75 0.37
CA GLN A 32 -5.36 17.40 0.55
C GLN A 32 -4.72 16.90 1.84
N VAL A 33 -3.63 16.16 1.70
CA VAL A 33 -2.85 15.62 2.82
C VAL A 33 -1.50 16.31 2.85
N ASP A 34 -0.93 16.44 4.05
CA ASP A 34 0.42 16.97 4.22
C ASP A 34 1.42 16.19 3.34
N LYS A 35 2.19 16.93 2.54
CA LYS A 35 3.23 16.38 1.66
C LYS A 35 4.26 15.55 2.42
N GLN A 36 4.56 15.92 3.67
CA GLN A 36 5.50 15.16 4.50
C GLN A 36 4.99 13.75 4.81
N LEU A 37 3.67 13.57 4.94
CA LEU A 37 3.05 12.26 5.15
C LEU A 37 3.05 11.41 3.88
N CYS A 38 2.92 12.04 2.71
CA CYS A 38 2.85 11.36 1.41
C CYS A 38 4.22 11.12 0.76
N ASN A 39 5.25 11.82 1.23
CA ASN A 39 6.62 11.72 0.76
C ASN A 39 7.08 10.26 0.61
N ASN A 40 7.73 9.95 -0.51
CA ASN A 40 8.34 8.66 -0.83
C ASN A 40 7.34 7.50 -0.95
N ILE A 41 6.04 7.76 -0.94
CA ILE A 41 5.00 6.74 -1.09
C ILE A 41 4.44 6.82 -2.51
N PHE A 42 4.36 5.65 -3.14
CA PHE A 42 3.86 5.46 -4.49
C PHE A 42 2.72 4.44 -4.46
N VAL A 43 1.66 4.74 -5.18
CA VAL A 43 0.45 3.94 -5.24
C VAL A 43 0.21 3.51 -6.67
N ARG A 44 0.00 2.21 -6.87
CA ARG A 44 -0.59 1.71 -8.10
C ARG A 44 -2.08 1.51 -7.86
N PRO A 45 -2.95 2.36 -8.44
CA PRO A 45 -4.39 2.14 -8.35
C PRO A 45 -4.83 0.92 -9.16
N PRO A 46 -5.95 0.29 -8.81
CA PRO A 46 -6.64 -0.63 -9.72
C PRO A 46 -7.20 0.12 -10.94
N GLU A 47 -7.61 -0.62 -11.98
CA GLU A 47 -8.18 -0.03 -13.21
C GLU A 47 -9.41 0.83 -12.95
N LYS A 48 -10.21 0.45 -11.95
CA LYS A 48 -11.41 1.18 -11.54
C LYS A 48 -11.26 1.68 -10.11
N ILE A 49 -11.17 2.99 -9.94
CA ILE A 49 -11.18 3.65 -8.64
C ILE A 49 -12.64 3.87 -8.21
N PRO A 50 -13.06 3.42 -7.01
CA PRO A 50 -14.39 3.67 -6.50
C PRO A 50 -14.57 5.13 -6.06
N GLU A 51 -15.80 5.62 -6.14
CA GLU A 51 -16.15 6.90 -5.53
C GLU A 51 -16.23 6.75 -4.01
N ILE A 52 -15.30 7.36 -3.29
CA ILE A 52 -15.27 7.36 -1.81
C ILE A 52 -15.44 8.81 -1.35
N LYS A 53 -16.48 9.05 -0.53
CA LYS A 53 -16.80 10.37 0.05
C LYS A 53 -16.75 10.41 1.57
N ASP A 54 -16.69 9.25 2.20
CA ASP A 54 -16.60 9.12 3.65
C ASP A 54 -15.15 8.87 4.08
N PHE A 55 -14.62 9.83 4.84
CA PHE A 55 -13.26 9.81 5.40
C PHE A 55 -13.28 9.76 6.93
N THR A 56 -14.37 9.26 7.51
CA THR A 56 -14.47 9.08 8.97
C THR A 56 -13.49 8.02 9.45
N ALA A 57 -12.77 8.31 10.53
CA ALA A 57 -11.83 7.41 11.18
C ALA A 57 -12.41 6.89 12.51
N ASN A 58 -13.21 5.81 12.44
CA ASN A 58 -13.84 5.23 13.62
C ASN A 58 -13.02 4.08 14.24
N ASN A 59 -12.17 3.45 13.42
CA ASN A 59 -11.37 2.32 13.84
C ASN A 59 -9.93 2.72 14.17
N THR A 60 -9.31 1.95 15.07
CA THR A 60 -7.87 2.07 15.27
C THR A 60 -7.14 1.59 14.01
N VAL A 61 -5.97 2.18 13.72
CA VAL A 61 -5.14 1.77 12.58
C VAL A 61 -4.81 0.28 12.61
N ILE A 62 -4.56 -0.27 13.80
CA ILE A 62 -4.34 -1.71 13.99
C ILE A 62 -5.56 -2.52 13.55
N LYS A 63 -6.77 -2.08 13.91
CA LYS A 63 -8.01 -2.74 13.51
C LYS A 63 -8.25 -2.66 12.00
N ILE A 64 -7.94 -1.53 11.37
CA ILE A 64 -7.99 -1.37 9.91
C ILE A 64 -7.04 -2.35 9.23
N ILE A 65 -5.77 -2.40 9.64
CA ILE A 65 -4.77 -3.32 9.08
C ILE A 65 -5.22 -4.78 9.24
N ASN A 66 -5.71 -5.17 10.43
CA ASN A 66 -6.18 -6.53 10.67
C ASN A 66 -7.39 -6.87 9.78
N ASN A 67 -8.35 -5.95 9.64
CA ASN A 67 -9.50 -6.16 8.75
C ASN A 67 -9.08 -6.29 7.28
N ALA A 68 -8.10 -5.49 6.84
CA ALA A 68 -7.52 -5.59 5.50
C ALA A 68 -6.89 -6.96 5.26
N ILE A 69 -6.08 -7.45 6.21
CA ILE A 69 -5.47 -8.78 6.13
C ILE A 69 -6.53 -9.88 6.06
N LEU A 70 -7.55 -9.84 6.93
CA LEU A 70 -8.65 -10.81 6.91
C LEU A 70 -9.36 -10.84 5.56
N LYS A 71 -9.69 -9.66 5.00
CA LYS A 71 -10.29 -9.55 3.68
C LYS A 71 -9.40 -10.17 2.59
N LEU A 72 -8.10 -9.89 2.63
CA LEU A 72 -7.12 -10.42 1.67
C LEU A 72 -6.94 -11.94 1.76
N LEU A 73 -7.04 -12.52 2.96
CA LEU A 73 -7.01 -13.97 3.18
C LEU A 73 -8.29 -14.65 2.68
N VAL A 74 -9.44 -14.00 2.74
CA VAL A 74 -10.71 -14.54 2.21
C VAL A 74 -10.69 -14.60 0.69
N SER A 75 -10.12 -13.58 0.04
CA SER A 75 -10.07 -13.47 -1.42
C SER A 75 -8.94 -14.26 -2.07
N ASP A 76 -8.17 -15.05 -1.30
CA ASP A 76 -6.94 -15.74 -1.72
C ASP A 76 -5.99 -14.81 -2.51
N SER A 77 -5.91 -13.56 -2.07
CA SER A 77 -5.08 -12.58 -2.74
C SER A 77 -3.61 -12.81 -2.39
N GLN A 78 -2.75 -12.87 -3.41
CA GLN A 78 -1.29 -12.93 -3.23
C GLN A 78 -0.69 -11.56 -2.86
N ASN A 79 -1.33 -10.84 -1.94
CA ASN A 79 -0.90 -9.53 -1.48
C ASN A 79 0.20 -9.67 -0.41
N ILE A 80 1.28 -8.89 -0.50
CA ILE A 80 2.36 -8.91 0.52
C ILE A 80 1.81 -8.69 1.94
N LEU A 81 0.78 -7.87 2.09
CA LEU A 81 0.24 -7.49 3.40
C LEU A 81 -0.30 -8.69 4.19
N SER A 82 -0.81 -9.72 3.52
CA SER A 82 -1.35 -10.93 4.15
C SER A 82 -0.32 -12.04 4.36
N LEU A 83 0.90 -11.91 3.82
CA LEU A 83 1.94 -12.93 3.97
C LEU A 83 2.30 -13.14 5.44
N GLY A 84 2.40 -14.41 5.85
CA GLY A 84 2.70 -14.79 7.24
C GLY A 84 1.50 -14.76 8.18
N TYR A 85 0.29 -14.47 7.69
CA TYR A 85 -0.95 -14.55 8.45
C TYR A 85 -1.81 -15.73 8.01
N ALA A 86 -2.61 -16.26 8.94
CA ALA A 86 -3.71 -17.16 8.64
C ALA A 86 -4.94 -16.79 9.49
N ARG A 87 -6.12 -17.27 9.08
CA ARG A 87 -7.31 -17.21 9.92
C ARG A 87 -7.19 -18.24 11.04
N SER A 88 -7.58 -17.86 12.25
CA SER A 88 -7.65 -18.80 13.37
C SER A 88 -8.76 -19.81 13.12
N VAL A 89 -8.42 -21.10 13.14
CA VAL A 89 -9.38 -22.20 12.95
C VAL A 89 -10.20 -22.46 14.23
N ASN A 90 -9.72 -21.96 15.38
CA ASN A 90 -10.28 -22.25 16.71
C ASN A 90 -11.30 -21.21 17.21
N ASP A 91 -11.58 -20.18 16.41
CA ASP A 91 -12.51 -19.12 16.76
C ASP A 91 -13.79 -19.27 15.93
N SER A 92 -14.90 -19.56 16.60
CA SER A 92 -16.21 -19.76 15.97
C SER A 92 -16.71 -18.51 15.22
N SER A 93 -16.13 -17.33 15.50
CA SER A 93 -16.43 -16.10 14.77
C SER A 93 -15.64 -15.93 13.47
N ASN A 94 -14.64 -16.77 13.21
CA ASN A 94 -13.77 -16.75 12.01
C ASN A 94 -13.07 -15.38 11.75
N ASN A 95 -12.98 -14.54 12.79
CA ASN A 95 -12.50 -13.16 12.73
C ASN A 95 -11.15 -12.92 13.42
N SER A 96 -10.56 -13.95 14.05
CA SER A 96 -9.22 -13.80 14.64
C SER A 96 -8.12 -14.19 13.64
N LEU A 97 -7.03 -13.41 13.68
CA LEU A 97 -5.83 -13.61 12.88
C LEU A 97 -4.75 -14.30 13.72
N VAL A 98 -4.10 -15.29 13.14
CA VAL A 98 -2.86 -15.86 13.65
C VAL A 98 -1.71 -15.35 12.80
N CYS A 99 -0.71 -14.77 13.44
CA CYS A 99 0.52 -14.31 12.80
C CYS A 99 1.62 -15.36 13.04
N TRP A 100 2.03 -16.05 11.98
CA TRP A 100 3.05 -17.10 12.04
C TRP A 100 4.46 -16.53 11.88
N HIS A 101 4.60 -15.41 11.19
CA HIS A 101 5.87 -14.73 10.95
C HIS A 101 5.71 -13.21 11.00
N LEU A 102 6.75 -12.52 11.46
CA LEU A 102 6.81 -11.06 11.43
C LEU A 102 6.69 -10.58 9.98
N ASN A 103 5.63 -9.85 9.68
CA ASN A 103 5.43 -9.21 8.38
C ASN A 103 6.00 -7.78 8.44
N TYR A 104 7.05 -7.52 7.65
CA TYR A 104 7.69 -6.20 7.62
C TYR A 104 6.72 -5.09 7.19
N ALA A 105 5.87 -5.35 6.21
CA ALA A 105 4.92 -4.36 5.72
C ALA A 105 3.92 -3.95 6.82
N THR A 106 3.41 -4.89 7.61
CA THR A 106 2.50 -4.55 8.72
C THR A 106 3.18 -3.73 9.80
N ASN A 107 4.49 -3.92 10.01
CA ASN A 107 5.27 -3.07 10.93
C ASN A 107 5.45 -1.65 10.38
N VAL A 108 5.70 -1.50 9.08
CA VAL A 108 5.79 -0.18 8.44
C VAL A 108 4.47 0.58 8.57
N PHE A 109 3.33 -0.06 8.32
CA PHE A 109 2.01 0.56 8.48
C PHE A 109 1.67 0.96 9.93
N LYS A 110 2.37 0.40 10.93
CA LYS A 110 2.23 0.75 12.35
C LYS A 110 3.15 1.88 12.80
N THR A 111 3.99 2.41 11.92
CA THR A 111 4.81 3.60 12.23
C THR A 111 3.93 4.84 12.39
N LYS A 112 4.44 5.86 13.10
CA LYS A 112 3.73 7.12 13.34
C LYS A 112 3.24 7.77 12.04
N LYS A 113 4.10 7.86 11.04
CA LYS A 113 3.79 8.42 9.71
C LYS A 113 2.58 7.74 9.07
N TRP A 114 2.60 6.41 8.99
CA TRP A 114 1.49 5.66 8.40
C TRP A 114 0.23 5.71 9.25
N CYS A 115 0.36 5.70 10.58
CA CYS A 115 -0.81 5.85 11.45
C CYS A 115 -1.49 7.21 11.27
N GLU A 116 -0.72 8.28 11.12
CA GLU A 116 -1.26 9.62 10.84
C GLU A 116 -1.90 9.67 9.46
N LEU A 117 -1.23 9.14 8.44
CA LEU A 117 -1.77 9.08 7.08
C LEU A 117 -3.11 8.31 7.04
N LEU A 118 -3.16 7.07 7.54
CA LEU A 118 -4.38 6.25 7.51
C LEU A 118 -5.54 6.87 8.30
N ARG A 119 -5.25 7.65 9.36
CA ARG A 119 -6.29 8.40 10.07
C ARG A 119 -6.88 9.52 9.22
N VAL A 120 -6.06 10.23 8.46
CA VAL A 120 -6.53 11.29 7.55
C VAL A 120 -7.36 10.73 6.41
N LEU A 121 -7.00 9.55 5.90
CA LEU A 121 -7.77 8.88 4.85
C LEU A 121 -9.12 8.34 5.34
N GLY A 122 -9.28 8.13 6.65
CA GLY A 122 -10.45 7.45 7.18
C GLY A 122 -10.48 5.96 6.88
N ASP A 123 -11.46 5.26 7.45
CA ASP A 123 -11.50 3.80 7.45
C ASP A 123 -11.70 3.22 6.04
N THR A 124 -12.62 3.79 5.26
CA THR A 124 -13.02 3.28 3.94
C THR A 124 -11.89 3.39 2.92
N LEU A 125 -11.27 4.57 2.80
CA LEU A 125 -10.17 4.77 1.86
C LEU A 125 -8.91 4.02 2.32
N SER A 126 -8.64 3.94 3.62
CA SER A 126 -7.54 3.12 4.15
C SER A 126 -7.70 1.65 3.80
N MET A 127 -8.92 1.10 3.94
CA MET A 127 -9.20 -0.28 3.55
C MET A 127 -9.01 -0.49 2.05
N PHE A 128 -9.55 0.41 1.21
CA PHE A 128 -9.35 0.35 -0.23
C PHE A 128 -7.86 0.37 -0.62
N LEU A 129 -7.12 1.32 -0.05
CA LEU A 129 -5.69 1.49 -0.28
C LEU A 129 -4.91 0.21 0.07
N LEU A 130 -5.18 -0.41 1.23
CA LEU A 130 -4.46 -1.59 1.71
C LEU A 130 -4.84 -2.88 0.97
N THR A 131 -6.07 -3.00 0.45
CA THR A 131 -6.54 -4.25 -0.17
C THR A 131 -6.55 -4.26 -1.69
N GLU A 132 -6.81 -3.13 -2.33
CA GLU A 132 -7.01 -3.06 -3.79
C GLU A 132 -5.84 -2.40 -4.53
N CYS A 133 -5.01 -1.61 -3.84
CA CYS A 133 -3.88 -0.92 -4.46
C CYS A 133 -2.55 -1.66 -4.26
N GLY A 134 -1.60 -1.39 -5.16
CA GLY A 134 -0.19 -1.60 -4.90
C GLY A 134 0.40 -0.42 -4.14
N ILE A 135 1.21 -0.65 -3.13
CA ILE A 135 1.86 0.41 -2.35
C ILE A 135 3.36 0.13 -2.27
N ILE A 136 4.15 1.08 -2.74
CA ILE A 136 5.61 1.07 -2.57
C ILE A 136 6.00 2.28 -1.73
N GLU A 137 6.93 2.10 -0.80
CA GLU A 137 7.60 3.21 -0.11
C GLU A 137 9.11 3.17 -0.37
N LYS A 138 9.71 4.33 -0.66
CA LYS A 138 11.18 4.48 -0.76
C LYS A 138 11.75 4.72 0.64
N ILE A 139 12.50 3.73 1.16
CA ILE A 139 13.13 3.73 2.48
C ILE A 139 14.63 3.49 2.30
N ASN A 140 15.48 4.40 2.79
CA ASN A 140 16.94 4.32 2.64
C ASN A 140 17.39 4.02 1.21
N ASP A 141 16.85 4.80 0.25
CA ASP A 141 17.07 4.65 -1.19
C ASP A 141 16.63 3.33 -1.83
N LYS A 142 15.90 2.49 -1.10
CA LYS A 142 15.33 1.24 -1.61
C LYS A 142 13.82 1.33 -1.69
N TYR A 143 13.27 0.81 -2.78
CA TYR A 143 11.82 0.70 -2.95
C TYR A 143 11.33 -0.60 -2.32
N VAL A 144 10.39 -0.48 -1.38
CA VAL A 144 9.82 -1.60 -0.64
C VAL A 144 8.34 -1.72 -0.97
N LEU A 145 7.92 -2.87 -1.49
CA LEU A 145 6.50 -3.17 -1.69
C LEU A 145 5.85 -3.50 -0.34
N LEU A 146 4.89 -2.68 0.08
CA LEU A 146 4.17 -2.79 1.34
C LEU A 146 2.78 -3.43 1.17
N ALA A 147 2.12 -3.21 0.04
CA ALA A 147 0.86 -3.85 -0.30
C ALA A 147 0.77 -4.11 -1.82
N GLY A 148 -0.04 -5.09 -2.21
CA GLY A 148 -0.20 -5.54 -3.58
C GLY A 148 0.57 -6.81 -3.90
N ASN A 149 0.45 -7.28 -5.14
CA ASN A 149 0.96 -8.58 -5.58
C ASN A 149 2.36 -8.46 -6.20
N VAL A 150 3.33 -9.24 -5.71
CA VAL A 150 4.72 -9.29 -6.20
C VAL A 150 4.83 -9.59 -7.70
N LYS A 151 3.85 -10.32 -8.28
CA LYS A 151 3.80 -10.62 -9.73
C LYS A 151 3.82 -9.37 -10.60
N ILE A 152 3.48 -8.20 -10.07
CA ILE A 152 3.66 -6.91 -10.73
C ILE A 152 5.07 -6.71 -11.30
N PHE A 153 6.08 -7.16 -10.57
CA PHE A 153 7.49 -6.99 -10.93
C PHE A 153 7.97 -8.00 -11.97
N ALA A 154 7.18 -9.04 -12.28
CA ALA A 154 7.54 -9.99 -13.34
C ALA A 154 7.67 -9.31 -14.70
N ARG A 155 6.96 -8.19 -14.93
CA ARG A 155 7.05 -7.39 -16.15
C ARG A 155 8.40 -6.69 -16.33
N MET A 156 9.14 -6.40 -15.25
CA MET A 156 10.46 -5.74 -15.35
C MET A 156 11.51 -6.65 -15.99
N ARG A 157 11.42 -7.97 -15.79
CA ARG A 157 12.33 -8.94 -16.44
C ARG A 157 12.20 -8.96 -17.96
N ILE A 158 11.02 -8.60 -18.50
CA ILE A 158 10.78 -8.62 -19.96
C ILE A 158 11.44 -7.40 -20.63
N VAL A 159 11.48 -6.25 -19.96
CA VAL A 159 12.06 -5.03 -20.53
C VAL A 159 13.59 -5.13 -20.60
N GLN A 160 14.24 -5.68 -19.57
CA GLN A 160 15.70 -5.86 -19.54
C GLN A 160 16.26 -6.89 -20.53
N MET A 161 15.42 -7.76 -21.10
CA MET A 161 15.84 -8.72 -22.15
C MET A 161 15.71 -8.15 -23.57
N ASN A 162 15.02 -7.01 -23.73
CA ASN A 162 14.76 -6.38 -25.03
C ASN A 162 15.45 -5.00 -25.17
N SER A 163 16.36 -4.66 -24.26
CA SER A 163 17.22 -3.46 -24.31
C SER A 163 18.69 -3.87 -24.37
#